data_AF-A0A537IXF4-F1
#
_entry.id   AF-A0A537IXF4-F1
#
_cell.length_a   1.000
_cell.length_b   1.000
_cell.length_c   1.000
_cell.angle_alpha   90.00
_cell.angle_beta   90.00
_cell.angle_gamma   90.00
#
_symmetry.space_group_name_H-M   'P 1'
#
loop_
_entity.id
_entity.type
_entity.pdbx_description
1 polymer ?
#
loop_
_entity_poly.entity_id
_entity_poly.type
_entity_poly.pdbx_seq_one_letter_code
_entity_poly.pdbx_strand_id
1 'polypeptide(L)'
;MKALLYFCLLLTFMVIGCNTQPKSKQTLQEKQKELDAGKLDEKNIYTAEEIGWTAALPRDWKVMTKRENYLLNQKTKNVFRDDLGTDLSDSGLVNLICIEKDQFNLFVSTIQPFKELT
;
A
#
# COMPACT_ATOMS: atom_id res chain seq x y z
N MET A 1 32.40 38.85 -0.93
CA MET A 1 31.63 38.00 0.01
C MET A 1 30.20 37.73 -0.44
N LYS A 2 29.38 38.74 -0.79
CA LYS A 2 27.98 38.52 -1.19
C LYS A 2 27.82 37.60 -2.41
N ALA A 3 28.64 37.78 -3.45
CA ALA A 3 28.61 36.91 -4.64
C ALA A 3 28.98 35.44 -4.36
N LEU A 4 29.92 35.20 -3.44
CA LEU A 4 30.28 33.84 -3.00
C LEU A 4 29.15 33.20 -2.19
N LEU A 5 28.45 34.00 -1.38
CA LEU A 5 27.28 33.56 -0.61
C LEU A 5 26.12 33.17 -1.54
N TYR A 6 25.83 33.97 -2.57
CA TYR A 6 24.80 33.66 -3.57
C TYR A 6 25.15 32.42 -4.41
N PHE A 7 26.44 32.24 -4.75
CA PHE A 7 26.91 31.05 -5.45
C PHE A 7 26.76 29.78 -4.61
N CYS A 8 27.07 29.84 -3.31
CA CYS A 8 26.80 28.74 -2.38
C CYS A 8 25.30 28.43 -2.24
N LEU A 9 24.43 29.45 -2.17
CA LEU A 9 22.98 29.28 -2.09
C LEU A 9 22.40 28.62 -3.35
N LEU A 10 22.88 28.99 -4.55
CA LEU A 10 22.47 28.36 -5.80
C LEU A 10 22.90 26.89 -5.91
N LEU A 11 24.10 26.55 -5.41
CA LEU A 11 24.58 25.17 -5.33
C LEU A 11 23.72 24.31 -4.39
N THR A 12 23.23 24.86 -3.28
CA THR A 12 22.34 24.11 -2.36
C THR A 12 20.97 23.81 -2.95
N PHE A 13 20.45 24.61 -3.90
CA PHE A 13 19.18 24.33 -4.57
C PHE A 13 19.29 23.21 -5.62
N MET A 14 20.45 23.02 -6.25
CA MET A 14 20.63 21.95 -7.26
C MET A 14 20.72 20.54 -6.65
N VAL A 15 21.21 20.39 -5.42
CA VAL A 15 21.29 19.08 -4.74
C VAL A 15 19.96 18.58 -4.18
N ILE A 16 18.92 19.42 -4.10
CA ILE A 16 17.57 19.03 -3.65
C ILE A 16 16.74 18.46 -4.83
N GLY A 17 17.22 18.60 -6.07
CA GLY A 17 16.45 18.34 -7.30
C GLY A 17 16.40 16.90 -7.83
N CYS A 18 17.10 15.92 -7.25
CA CYS A 18 17.13 14.56 -7.81
C CYS A 18 17.05 13.48 -6.73
N ASN A 19 15.83 12.94 -6.47
CA ASN A 19 15.63 11.48 -6.32
C ASN A 19 14.18 10.99 -6.18
N THR A 20 13.18 11.65 -6.79
CA THR A 20 11.90 10.94 -7.03
C THR A 20 12.04 10.16 -8.33
N GLN A 21 12.65 8.97 -8.24
CA GLN A 21 12.48 7.99 -9.31
C GLN A 21 10.98 7.68 -9.40
N PRO A 22 10.34 7.81 -10.59
CA PRO A 22 8.99 7.32 -10.75
C PRO A 22 9.02 5.82 -10.41
N LYS A 23 8.23 5.41 -9.40
CA LYS A 23 8.12 3.99 -9.04
C LYS A 23 7.78 3.23 -10.33
N SER A 24 8.69 2.37 -10.77
CA SER A 24 8.51 1.48 -11.92
C SER A 24 7.11 0.87 -11.85
N LYS A 25 6.38 0.92 -12.97
CA LYS A 25 5.02 0.38 -13.05
C LYS A 25 5.10 -1.13 -12.84
N GLN A 26 4.54 -1.63 -11.72
CA GLN A 26 4.58 -3.05 -11.38
C GLN A 26 4.00 -3.90 -12.52
N THR A 27 4.71 -4.97 -12.88
CA THR A 27 4.20 -6.01 -13.77
C THR A 27 3.06 -6.78 -13.09
N LEU A 28 2.21 -7.44 -13.88
CA LEU A 28 1.12 -8.26 -13.33
C LEU A 28 1.65 -9.36 -12.39
N GLN A 29 2.77 -9.99 -12.77
CA GLN A 29 3.38 -11.05 -11.98
C GLN A 29 3.90 -10.54 -10.63
N GLU A 30 4.48 -9.33 -10.59
CA GLU A 30 4.88 -8.70 -9.33
C GLU A 30 3.66 -8.38 -8.46
N LYS A 31 2.61 -7.78 -9.04
CA LYS A 31 1.36 -7.51 -8.31
C LYS A 31 0.75 -8.77 -7.70
N GLN A 32 0.68 -9.85 -8.49
CA GLN A 32 0.08 -11.11 -8.07
C GLN A 32 0.84 -11.76 -6.90
N LYS A 33 2.16 -11.58 -6.81
CA LYS A 33 2.99 -12.10 -5.70
C LYS A 33 2.68 -11.41 -4.37
N GLU A 34 2.18 -10.19 -4.40
CA GLU A 34 1.86 -9.40 -3.21
C GLU A 34 0.49 -9.74 -2.61
N LEU A 35 -0.35 -10.48 -3.34
CA LEU A 35 -1.67 -10.91 -2.87
C LEU A 35 -1.54 -12.15 -1.98
N ASP A 36 -2.25 -12.17 -0.85
CA ASP A 36 -2.39 -13.38 -0.03
C ASP A 36 -3.57 -14.24 -0.53
N ALA A 37 -4.60 -13.60 -1.08
CA ALA A 37 -5.78 -14.25 -1.66
C ALA A 37 -6.30 -13.52 -2.91
N GLY A 38 -7.04 -14.26 -3.73
CA GLY A 38 -7.57 -13.78 -5.02
C GLY A 38 -6.54 -13.70 -6.15
N LYS A 39 -7.02 -13.27 -7.32
CA LYS A 39 -6.25 -13.17 -8.56
C LYS A 39 -6.47 -11.81 -9.22
N LEU A 40 -5.42 -11.28 -9.82
CA LEU A 40 -5.46 -10.08 -10.66
C LEU A 40 -5.18 -10.48 -12.11
N ASP A 41 -5.97 -9.96 -13.05
CA ASP A 41 -5.76 -10.18 -14.47
C ASP A 41 -5.05 -9.00 -15.18
N GLU A 42 -4.75 -9.18 -16.47
CA GLU A 42 -4.11 -8.17 -17.31
C GLU A 42 -4.96 -6.89 -17.49
N LYS A 43 -6.27 -6.98 -17.26
CA LYS A 43 -7.22 -5.86 -17.33
C LYS A 43 -7.35 -5.13 -15.98
N ASN A 44 -6.59 -5.53 -14.97
CA ASN A 44 -6.70 -5.10 -13.57
C ASN A 44 -8.07 -5.41 -12.95
N ILE A 45 -8.66 -6.54 -13.31
CA ILE A 45 -9.82 -7.10 -12.59
C ILE A 45 -9.28 -8.01 -11.49
N TYR A 46 -9.64 -7.68 -10.25
CA TYR A 46 -9.38 -8.52 -9.09
C TYR A 46 -10.58 -9.41 -8.81
N THR A 47 -10.32 -10.68 -8.52
CA THR A 47 -11.35 -11.67 -8.16
C THR A 47 -10.91 -12.46 -6.94
N ALA A 48 -11.75 -12.46 -5.89
CA ALA A 48 -11.69 -13.36 -4.74
C ALA A 48 -12.87 -14.34 -4.86
N GLU A 49 -12.61 -15.49 -5.49
CA GLU A 49 -13.63 -16.49 -5.82
C GLU A 49 -14.33 -17.02 -4.56
N GLU A 50 -13.58 -17.16 -3.46
CA GLU A 50 -14.05 -17.70 -2.18
C GLU A 50 -15.20 -16.90 -1.54
N ILE A 51 -15.33 -15.62 -1.88
CA ILE A 51 -16.40 -14.72 -1.40
C ILE A 51 -17.25 -14.14 -2.52
N GLY A 52 -17.06 -14.62 -3.76
CA GLY A 52 -17.77 -14.09 -4.92
C GLY A 52 -17.54 -12.59 -5.16
N TRP A 53 -16.39 -12.06 -4.72
CA TRP A 53 -16.08 -10.64 -4.89
C TRP A 53 -15.20 -10.40 -6.11
N THR A 54 -15.66 -9.49 -6.98
CA THR A 54 -14.92 -9.05 -8.17
C THR A 54 -14.92 -7.53 -8.24
N ALA A 55 -13.77 -6.94 -8.55
CA ALA A 55 -13.63 -5.50 -8.66
C ALA A 55 -12.69 -5.10 -9.81
N ALA A 56 -13.07 -4.08 -10.58
CA ALA A 56 -12.17 -3.42 -11.51
C ALA A 56 -11.33 -2.39 -10.76
N LEU A 57 -10.01 -2.57 -10.75
CA LEU A 57 -9.11 -1.68 -10.04
C LEU A 57 -8.62 -0.54 -10.94
N PRO A 58 -8.36 0.65 -10.37
CA PRO A 58 -7.71 1.73 -11.09
C PRO A 58 -6.32 1.32 -11.60
N ARG A 59 -6.01 1.61 -12.86
CA ARG A 59 -4.75 1.16 -13.50
C ARG A 59 -3.52 1.94 -13.06
N ASP A 60 -3.72 3.14 -12.55
CA ASP A 60 -2.70 4.07 -12.05
C ASP A 60 -2.39 3.86 -10.56
N TRP A 61 -3.10 2.95 -9.88
CA TRP A 61 -2.84 2.63 -8.49
C TRP A 61 -1.83 1.48 -8.38
N LYS A 62 -0.98 1.60 -7.36
CA LYS A 62 0.01 0.60 -6.99
C LYS A 62 -0.66 -0.49 -6.16
N VAL A 63 -0.33 -1.77 -6.41
CA VAL A 63 -0.62 -2.84 -5.45
C VAL A 63 0.47 -2.79 -4.37
N MET A 64 0.07 -2.57 -3.13
CA MET A 64 1.00 -2.47 -2.02
C MET A 64 1.69 -3.81 -1.78
N THR A 65 2.97 -3.76 -1.44
CA THR A 65 3.71 -4.96 -1.07
C THR A 65 3.25 -5.50 0.28
N LYS A 66 3.46 -6.79 0.54
CA LYS A 66 3.16 -7.39 1.86
C LYS A 66 3.85 -6.65 3.01
N ARG A 67 5.08 -6.17 2.78
CA ARG A 67 5.83 -5.37 3.75
C ARG A 67 5.18 -4.01 4.00
N GLU A 68 4.75 -3.31 2.96
CA GLU A 68 4.05 -2.04 3.10
C GLU A 68 2.73 -2.20 3.85
N ASN A 69 1.95 -3.24 3.53
CA ASN A 69 0.71 -3.57 4.25
C ASN A 69 0.97 -3.88 5.73
N TYR A 70 2.00 -4.67 6.02
CA TYR A 70 2.39 -4.97 7.41
C TYR A 70 2.73 -3.70 8.19
N LEU A 71 3.56 -2.83 7.63
CA LEU A 71 3.96 -1.58 8.29
C LEU A 71 2.77 -0.64 8.50
N LEU A 72 1.87 -0.56 7.52
CA LEU A 72 0.64 0.19 7.61
C LEU A 72 -0.25 -0.36 8.75
N ASN A 73 -0.48 -1.67 8.80
CA ASN A 73 -1.30 -2.29 9.83
C ASN A 73 -0.72 -2.07 11.24
N GLN A 74 0.60 -2.17 11.39
CA GLN A 74 1.25 -1.88 12.68
C GLN A 74 1.09 -0.42 13.09
N LYS A 75 1.22 0.51 12.14
CA LYS A 75 0.98 1.94 12.40
C LYS A 75 -0.47 2.17 12.84
N THR A 76 -1.44 1.58 12.14
CA THR A 76 -2.86 1.68 12.50
C THR A 76 -3.11 1.12 13.90
N LYS A 77 -2.62 -0.08 14.21
CA LYS A 77 -2.76 -0.68 15.56
C LYS A 77 -2.19 0.20 16.66
N ASN A 78 -1.01 0.76 16.46
CA ASN A 78 -0.40 1.65 17.44
C ASN A 78 -1.25 2.89 17.69
N VAL A 79 -1.80 3.51 16.63
CA VAL A 79 -2.70 4.67 16.77
C VAL A 79 -3.95 4.30 17.58
N PHE A 80 -4.59 3.18 17.28
CA PHE A 80 -5.78 2.74 18.04
C PHE A 80 -5.45 2.40 19.50
N ARG A 81 -4.30 1.78 19.76
CA ARG A 81 -3.88 1.47 21.13
C ARG A 81 -3.57 2.74 21.91
N ASP A 82 -2.78 3.65 21.32
CA ASP A 82 -2.23 4.80 22.01
C ASP A 82 -3.29 5.91 22.19
N ASP A 83 -4.19 6.10 21.21
CA ASP A 83 -5.21 7.16 21.25
C ASP A 83 -6.56 6.68 21.81
N LEU A 84 -6.93 5.42 21.57
CA LEU A 84 -8.25 4.87 21.93
C LEU A 84 -8.18 3.78 23.01
N GLY A 85 -6.98 3.45 23.51
CA GLY A 85 -6.79 2.42 24.53
C GLY A 85 -7.26 1.02 24.10
N THR A 86 -7.44 0.81 22.79
CA THR A 86 -8.06 -0.40 22.24
C THR A 86 -7.02 -1.20 21.47
N ASP A 87 -6.88 -2.48 21.81
CA ASP A 87 -6.04 -3.40 21.06
C ASP A 87 -6.84 -4.01 19.90
N LEU A 88 -6.38 -3.78 18.67
CA LEU A 88 -7.01 -4.33 17.47
C LEU A 88 -6.38 -5.68 17.16
N SER A 89 -7.14 -6.75 17.37
CA SER A 89 -6.76 -8.08 16.88
C SER A 89 -7.04 -8.17 15.37
N ASP A 90 -5.99 -8.50 14.61
CA ASP A 90 -6.07 -8.93 13.21
C ASP A 90 -5.91 -10.45 13.07
N SER A 91 -5.96 -11.18 14.20
CA SER A 91 -5.75 -12.62 14.21
C SER A 91 -6.81 -13.32 13.37
N GLY A 92 -6.39 -13.98 12.28
CA GLY A 92 -7.28 -14.71 11.39
C GLY A 92 -7.87 -13.88 10.25
N LEU A 93 -7.49 -12.61 10.11
CA LEU A 93 -7.76 -11.86 8.88
C LEU A 93 -6.79 -12.29 7.78
N VAL A 94 -7.31 -12.52 6.59
CA VAL A 94 -6.53 -12.75 5.36
C VAL A 94 -6.59 -11.48 4.52
N ASN A 95 -5.44 -11.01 4.04
CA ASN A 95 -5.40 -9.85 3.17
C ASN A 95 -5.92 -10.23 1.78
N LEU A 96 -6.91 -9.51 1.28
CA LEU A 96 -7.39 -9.69 -0.07
C LEU A 96 -6.54 -8.86 -1.02
N ILE A 97 -6.73 -7.54 -0.99
CA ILE A 97 -5.98 -6.61 -1.83
C ILE A 97 -5.84 -5.26 -1.14
N CYS A 98 -4.66 -4.66 -1.28
CA CYS A 98 -4.37 -3.31 -0.85
C CYS A 98 -3.79 -2.52 -2.02
N ILE A 99 -4.41 -1.40 -2.36
CA ILE A 99 -3.96 -0.52 -3.43
C ILE A 99 -3.82 0.91 -2.95
N GLU A 100 -2.81 1.60 -3.47
CA GLU A 100 -2.48 2.96 -3.08
C GLU A 100 -2.22 3.81 -4.33
N LYS A 101 -2.80 5.00 -4.39
CA LYS A 101 -2.39 6.05 -5.32
C LYS A 101 -1.35 6.97 -4.69
N ASP A 102 -1.58 7.36 -3.44
CA ASP A 102 -0.70 8.18 -2.61
C ASP A 102 -1.06 8.00 -1.12
N GLN A 103 -0.33 8.69 -0.24
CA GLN A 103 -0.47 8.58 1.21
C GLN A 103 -1.87 8.92 1.77
N PHE A 104 -2.74 9.57 1.00
CA PHE A 104 -4.11 9.92 1.39
C PHE A 104 -5.16 9.08 0.67
N ASN A 105 -4.78 8.40 -0.42
CA ASN A 105 -5.65 7.62 -1.27
C ASN A 105 -5.22 6.16 -1.25
N LEU A 106 -5.82 5.42 -0.32
CA LEU A 106 -5.53 4.04 0.01
C LEU A 106 -6.84 3.26 0.11
N PHE A 107 -6.84 2.05 -0.45
CA PHE A 107 -7.89 1.06 -0.24
C PHE A 107 -7.28 -0.22 0.32
N VAL A 108 -7.83 -0.70 1.44
CA VAL A 108 -7.43 -1.93 2.13
C VAL A 108 -8.65 -2.82 2.25
N SER A 109 -8.50 -4.10 1.88
CA SER A 109 -9.55 -5.10 2.02
C SER A 109 -8.99 -6.39 2.62
N THR A 110 -9.73 -6.93 3.58
CA THR A 110 -9.42 -8.18 4.29
C THR A 110 -10.68 -9.04 4.40
N ILE A 111 -10.50 -10.34 4.47
CA ILE A 111 -11.56 -11.31 4.78
C ILE A 111 -11.26 -11.99 6.10
N GLN A 112 -12.31 -12.24 6.90
CA GLN A 112 -12.25 -13.22 7.98
C GLN A 112 -12.95 -14.50 7.50
N PRO A 113 -12.23 -15.62 7.33
CA PRO A 113 -12.86 -16.88 6.96
C PRO A 113 -13.92 -17.28 7.99
N PHE A 114 -15.09 -17.71 7.49
CA PHE A 114 -16.12 -18.29 8.34
C PHE A 114 -15.64 -19.64 8.86
N LYS A 115 -15.58 -19.80 10.19
CA LYS A 115 -15.41 -21.11 10.82
C LYS A 115 -16.79 -21.58 11.27
N GLU A 116 -17.29 -22.66 10.68
CA GLU A 116 -18.43 -23.36 11.27
C GLU A 116 -18.05 -23.81 12.68
N LEU A 117 -18.87 -23.45 13.67
CA LEU A 117 -18.76 -23.98 15.02
C LEU A 117 -19.28 -25.42 14.98
N THR A 118 -18.40 -26.37 14.71
CA THR A 118 -18.66 -27.81 14.88
C THR A 118 -18.47 -28.22 16.33
#